data_AF-A0A8T5RKC4-F1
#
_entry.id   AF-A0A8T5RKC4-F1
#
_cell.length_a   1.000
_cell.length_b   1.000
_cell.length_c   1.000
_cell.angle_alpha   90.00
_cell.angle_beta   90.00
_cell.angle_gamma   90.00
#
_symmetry.space_group_name_H-M   'P 1'
#
loop_
_entity.id
_entity.type
_entity.pdbx_description
1 polymer ?
#
loop_
_entity_poly.entity_id
_entity_poly.type
_entity_poly.pdbx_seq_one_letter_code
_entity_poly.pdbx_strand_id
1 'polypeptide(L)'
;TEDLLRRIEVDLVNYIPKPNYSIILGGSNDLGWNIEIKKIFENIKVLHKISRDNDILSIGATIPPIRSEMSMIDYNKEKIKLNEILKEYFRDQRIPYADLNYGMSDNNGNLKKEYAYPDGLHFTVEGYRQMANIILQDAIKQIIESKYIQL
;
A
#
# COMPACT_ATOMS: atom_id res chain seq x y z
N THR A 1 -10.64 -4.25 -0.25
CA THR A 1 -9.66 -5.36 -0.45
C THR A 1 -10.31 -6.60 -1.01
N GLU A 2 -11.57 -6.92 -0.68
CA GLU A 2 -12.28 -8.07 -1.24
C GLU A 2 -12.37 -8.06 -2.78
N ASP A 3 -12.65 -6.89 -3.38
CA ASP A 3 -12.68 -6.78 -4.85
C ASP A 3 -11.32 -7.06 -5.49
N LEU A 4 -10.21 -6.74 -4.81
CA LEU A 4 -8.87 -7.11 -5.28
C LEU A 4 -8.71 -8.63 -5.30
N LEU A 5 -9.21 -9.34 -4.29
CA LEU A 5 -9.16 -10.81 -4.25
C LEU A 5 -9.99 -11.44 -5.38
N ARG A 6 -11.17 -10.90 -5.68
CA ARG A 6 -12.03 -11.44 -6.75
C ARG A 6 -11.38 -11.33 -8.13
N ARG A 7 -10.53 -10.31 -8.34
CA ARG A 7 -9.95 -10.02 -9.65
C ARG A 7 -8.47 -10.35 -9.80
N ILE A 8 -7.76 -10.72 -8.72
CA ILE A 8 -6.30 -10.93 -8.75
C ILE A 8 -5.87 -11.98 -9.80
N GLU A 9 -6.67 -13.01 -10.01
CA GLU A 9 -6.39 -14.02 -11.03
C GLU A 9 -6.35 -13.41 -12.43
N VAL A 10 -7.31 -12.56 -12.77
CA VAL A 10 -7.41 -11.96 -14.11
C VAL A 10 -6.44 -10.78 -14.26
N ASP A 11 -6.36 -9.93 -13.24
CA ASP A 11 -5.64 -8.65 -13.31
C ASP A 11 -4.14 -8.78 -13.05
N LEU A 12 -3.69 -9.90 -12.46
CA LEU A 12 -2.29 -10.09 -12.09
C LEU A 12 -1.74 -11.45 -12.51
N VAL A 13 -2.35 -12.55 -12.09
CA VAL A 13 -1.79 -13.91 -12.29
C VAL A 13 -1.79 -14.32 -13.76
N ASN A 14 -2.93 -14.13 -14.43
CA ASN A 14 -3.13 -14.48 -15.83
C ASN A 14 -2.82 -13.32 -16.79
N TYR A 15 -2.31 -12.20 -16.29
CA TYR A 15 -1.95 -11.06 -17.13
C TYR A 15 -0.78 -11.43 -18.06
N ILE A 16 -0.84 -11.00 -19.32
CA ILE A 16 0.17 -11.29 -20.34
C ILE A 16 0.75 -9.96 -20.86
N PRO A 17 2.09 -9.76 -20.80
CA PRO A 17 3.09 -10.65 -20.23
C PRO A 17 3.00 -10.73 -18.69
N LYS A 18 3.33 -11.89 -18.11
CA LYS A 18 3.31 -12.10 -16.65
C LYS A 18 4.25 -11.11 -15.96
N PRO A 19 3.77 -10.31 -14.99
CA PRO A 19 4.62 -9.37 -14.28
C PRO A 19 5.61 -10.11 -13.38
N ASN A 20 6.80 -9.54 -13.16
CA ASN A 20 7.75 -10.07 -12.18
C ASN A 20 7.52 -9.53 -10.76
N TYR A 21 6.80 -8.41 -10.65
CA TYR A 21 6.59 -7.68 -9.41
C TYR A 21 5.13 -7.26 -9.28
N SER A 22 4.59 -7.26 -8.06
CA SER A 22 3.28 -6.68 -7.74
C SER A 22 3.42 -5.72 -6.56
N ILE A 23 2.75 -4.57 -6.62
CA ILE A 23 2.62 -3.67 -5.47
C ILE A 23 1.20 -3.81 -4.95
N ILE A 24 1.06 -4.27 -3.70
CA ILE A 24 -0.24 -4.48 -3.07
C ILE A 24 -0.52 -3.30 -2.13
N LEU A 25 -1.47 -2.47 -2.54
CA LEU A 25 -2.01 -1.35 -1.77
C LEU A 25 -3.53 -1.49 -1.68
N GLY A 26 -4.07 -1.51 -0.47
CA GLY A 26 -5.52 -1.54 -0.25
C GLY A 26 -5.86 -1.37 1.22
N GLY A 27 -7.12 -1.01 1.48
CA GLY A 27 -7.65 -0.86 2.84
C GLY A 27 -8.31 0.47 3.13
N SER A 28 -8.02 1.56 2.39
CA SER A 28 -8.65 2.88 2.62
C SER A 28 -10.18 2.80 2.56
N ASN A 29 -10.74 2.20 1.51
CA ASN A 29 -12.20 2.07 1.38
C ASN A 29 -12.78 1.09 2.40
N ASP A 30 -12.08 -0.01 2.68
CA ASP A 30 -12.51 -0.99 3.68
C ASP A 30 -12.66 -0.33 5.07
N LEU A 31 -11.70 0.49 5.47
CA LEU A 31 -11.77 1.29 6.70
C LEU A 31 -12.92 2.31 6.64
N GLY A 32 -13.10 2.99 5.50
CA GLY A 32 -14.22 3.93 5.30
C GLY A 32 -15.61 3.27 5.36
N TRP A 33 -15.69 1.96 5.09
CA TRP A 33 -16.89 1.14 5.21
C TRP A 33 -17.00 0.37 6.52
N ASN A 34 -16.12 0.66 7.49
CA ASN A 34 -16.08 0.00 8.81
C ASN A 34 -15.89 -1.53 8.74
N ILE A 35 -15.15 -2.01 7.74
CA ILE A 35 -14.75 -3.43 7.70
C ILE A 35 -13.72 -3.70 8.79
N GLU A 36 -13.85 -4.81 9.50
CA GLU A 36 -12.93 -5.18 10.57
C GLU A 36 -11.48 -5.28 10.08
N ILE A 37 -10.54 -4.67 10.82
CA ILE A 37 -9.09 -4.75 10.55
C ILE A 37 -8.63 -6.18 10.27
N LYS A 38 -9.11 -7.15 11.05
CA LYS A 38 -8.74 -8.56 10.88
C LYS A 38 -9.08 -9.05 9.48
N LYS A 39 -10.28 -8.73 8.97
CA LYS A 39 -10.71 -9.11 7.63
C LYS A 39 -9.89 -8.44 6.55
N ILE A 40 -9.59 -7.14 6.70
CA ILE A 40 -8.75 -6.38 5.76
C ILE A 40 -7.35 -6.99 5.70
N PHE A 41 -6.74 -7.26 6.87
CA PHE A 41 -5.42 -7.84 6.99
C PHE A 41 -5.34 -9.25 6.39
N GLU A 42 -6.32 -10.12 6.68
CA GLU A 42 -6.36 -11.46 6.08
C GLU A 42 -6.47 -11.39 4.56
N ASN A 43 -7.28 -10.47 4.01
CA ASN A 43 -7.37 -10.30 2.56
C ASN A 43 -6.02 -9.85 1.96
N ILE A 44 -5.31 -8.90 2.60
CA ILE A 44 -4.00 -8.44 2.15
C ILE A 44 -2.97 -9.57 2.18
N LYS A 45 -2.94 -10.37 3.25
CA LYS A 45 -2.09 -11.58 3.34
C LYS A 45 -2.33 -12.53 2.17
N VAL A 46 -3.59 -12.77 1.83
CA VAL A 46 -3.96 -13.64 0.71
C VAL A 46 -3.50 -13.06 -0.63
N LEU A 47 -3.65 -11.75 -0.86
CA LEU A 47 -3.14 -11.09 -2.09
C LEU A 47 -1.61 -11.26 -2.24
N HIS A 48 -0.86 -11.06 -1.16
CA HIS A 48 0.58 -11.29 -1.14
C HIS A 48 0.94 -12.76 -1.36
N LYS A 49 0.19 -13.68 -0.75
CA LYS A 49 0.39 -15.13 -0.93
C LYS A 49 0.16 -15.54 -2.39
N ILE A 50 -0.96 -15.15 -2.99
CA ILE A 50 -1.28 -15.45 -4.39
C ILE A 50 -0.20 -14.93 -5.33
N SER A 51 0.31 -13.71 -5.11
CA SER A 51 1.43 -13.17 -5.89
C SER A 51 2.66 -14.08 -5.80
N ARG A 52 3.09 -14.44 -4.59
CA ARG A 52 4.30 -15.26 -4.37
C ARG A 52 4.16 -16.70 -4.87
N ASP A 53 3.02 -17.33 -4.66
CA ASP A 53 2.74 -18.69 -5.13
C ASP A 53 2.78 -18.77 -6.67
N ASN A 54 2.63 -17.63 -7.34
CA ASN A 54 2.75 -17.49 -8.78
C ASN A 54 4.08 -16.83 -9.20
N ASP A 55 5.17 -16.92 -8.43
CA ASP A 55 6.48 -16.36 -8.79
C ASP A 55 6.49 -14.84 -9.09
N ILE A 56 5.51 -14.10 -8.56
CA ILE A 56 5.45 -12.64 -8.66
C ILE A 56 5.94 -12.09 -7.33
N LEU A 57 7.07 -11.38 -7.34
CA LEU A 57 7.62 -10.78 -6.12
C LEU A 57 6.67 -9.68 -5.65
N SER A 58 6.08 -9.88 -4.48
CA SER A 58 5.11 -8.95 -3.93
C SER A 58 5.79 -7.88 -3.07
N ILE A 59 5.35 -6.64 -3.25
CA ILE A 59 5.80 -5.44 -2.56
C ILE A 59 4.62 -4.88 -1.77
N GLY A 60 4.82 -4.61 -0.49
CA GLY A 60 3.82 -4.02 0.40
C GLY A 60 3.75 -2.50 0.27
N ALA A 61 2.60 -1.94 0.66
CA ALA A 61 2.47 -0.51 0.90
C ALA A 61 1.56 -0.28 2.10
N THR A 62 1.92 0.66 2.97
CA THR A 62 1.00 1.10 4.03
C THR A 62 -0.15 1.90 3.42
N ILE A 63 -1.29 1.93 4.13
CA ILE A 63 -2.45 2.73 3.74
C ILE A 63 -2.05 4.21 3.86
N PRO A 64 -2.15 5.00 2.77
CA PRO A 64 -1.76 6.41 2.77
C PRO A 64 -2.68 7.25 3.68
N PRO A 65 -2.24 8.45 4.08
CA PRO A 65 -3.09 9.34 4.85
C PRO A 65 -4.16 9.97 3.94
N ILE A 66 -5.24 10.45 4.56
CA ILE A 66 -6.24 11.30 3.88
C ILE A 66 -6.23 12.70 4.50
N ARG A 67 -6.85 13.69 3.86
CA ARG A 67 -7.03 15.01 4.49
C ARG A 67 -8.11 14.95 5.55
N SER A 68 -7.96 15.84 6.54
CA SER A 68 -8.91 15.98 7.64
C SER A 68 -9.16 14.67 8.39
N GLU A 69 -8.19 13.76 8.35
CA GLU A 69 -8.32 12.43 8.95
C GLU A 69 -8.55 12.52 10.46
N MET A 70 -7.98 13.55 11.10
CA MET A 70 -8.21 13.86 12.51
C MET A 70 -9.68 14.16 12.84
N SER A 71 -10.50 14.57 11.86
CA SER A 71 -11.95 14.75 12.03
C SER A 71 -12.74 13.44 11.87
N MET A 72 -12.09 12.38 11.38
CA MET A 72 -12.62 11.03 11.24
C MET A 72 -11.91 10.11 12.24
N ILE A 73 -12.13 10.36 13.54
CA ILE A 73 -11.35 9.77 14.64
C ILE A 73 -11.30 8.23 14.56
N ASP A 74 -12.43 7.58 14.30
CA ASP A 74 -12.49 6.12 14.20
C ASP A 74 -11.67 5.58 13.03
N TYR A 75 -11.78 6.23 11.86
CA TYR A 75 -10.95 5.89 10.69
C TYR A 75 -9.47 6.05 11.00
N ASN A 76 -9.06 7.18 11.60
CA ASN A 76 -7.65 7.45 11.89
C ASN A 76 -7.06 6.39 12.83
N LYS A 77 -7.78 6.08 13.90
CA LYS A 77 -7.37 5.10 14.89
C LYS A 77 -7.22 3.71 14.28
N GLU A 78 -8.20 3.27 13.48
CA GLU A 78 -8.16 1.96 12.84
C GLU A 78 -7.07 1.91 11.74
N LYS A 79 -6.87 2.99 10.98
CA LYS A 79 -5.78 3.10 10.00
C LYS A 79 -4.41 2.98 10.65
N ILE A 80 -4.16 3.71 11.75
CA ILE A 80 -2.88 3.63 12.49
C ILE A 80 -2.65 2.18 12.93
N LYS A 81 -3.64 1.56 13.55
CA LYS A 81 -3.55 0.17 14.03
C LYS A 81 -3.29 -0.82 12.89
N LEU A 82 -4.01 -0.70 11.77
CA LEU A 82 -3.82 -1.57 10.61
C LEU A 82 -2.45 -1.36 9.95
N ASN A 83 -1.98 -0.12 9.83
CA ASN A 83 -0.66 0.16 9.27
C ASN A 83 0.47 -0.44 10.12
N GLU A 84 0.37 -0.41 11.44
CA GLU A 84 1.36 -1.07 12.30
C GLU A 84 1.36 -2.59 12.12
N ILE A 85 0.18 -3.22 12.07
CA ILE A 85 0.04 -4.66 11.78
C ILE A 85 0.64 -5.01 10.40
N LEU A 86 0.39 -4.18 9.38
CA LEU A 86 0.93 -4.38 8.04
C LEU A 86 2.45 -4.29 8.03
N LYS A 87 3.03 -3.27 8.68
CA LYS A 87 4.48 -3.11 8.77
C LYS A 87 5.15 -4.28 9.49
N GLU A 88 4.56 -4.76 10.58
CA GLU A 88 5.04 -5.96 11.28
C GLU A 88 5.03 -7.19 10.37
N TYR A 89 3.89 -7.44 9.71
CA TYR A 89 3.76 -8.52 8.73
C TYR A 89 4.80 -8.42 7.60
N PHE A 90 5.02 -7.23 7.05
CA PHE A 90 6.00 -7.04 5.98
C PHE A 90 7.43 -7.33 6.45
N ARG A 91 7.81 -6.88 7.65
CA ARG A 91 9.12 -7.18 8.24
C ARG A 91 9.29 -8.68 8.48
N ASP A 92 8.31 -9.32 9.10
CA ASP A 92 8.37 -10.75 9.46
C ASP A 92 8.47 -11.65 8.24
N GLN A 93 7.73 -11.30 7.18
CA GLN A 93 7.74 -12.05 5.92
C GLN A 93 8.82 -11.59 4.94
N ARG A 94 9.67 -10.62 5.34
CA ARG A 94 10.69 -9.99 4.48
C ARG A 94 10.14 -9.49 3.15
N ILE A 95 8.93 -8.94 3.19
CA ILE A 95 8.28 -8.29 2.05
C ILE A 95 8.83 -6.86 1.96
N PRO A 96 9.49 -6.46 0.86
CA PRO A 96 9.86 -5.07 0.64
C PRO A 96 8.60 -4.20 0.66
N TYR A 97 8.62 -3.03 1.30
CA TYR A 97 7.43 -2.21 1.41
C TYR A 97 7.73 -0.71 1.43
N ALA A 98 6.73 0.07 1.02
CA ALA A 98 6.75 1.53 1.06
C ALA A 98 5.87 2.07 2.21
N ASP A 99 6.41 2.97 3.03
CA ASP A 99 5.60 3.62 4.07
C ASP A 99 4.93 4.89 3.55
N LEU A 100 3.90 4.70 2.73
CA LEU A 100 3.11 5.78 2.15
C LEU A 100 2.45 6.65 3.23
N ASN A 101 2.03 6.04 4.33
CA ASN A 101 1.48 6.78 5.46
C ASN A 101 2.46 7.84 5.96
N TYR A 102 3.68 7.44 6.31
CA TYR A 102 4.70 8.36 6.80
C TYR A 102 5.16 9.33 5.70
N GLY A 103 5.48 8.83 4.51
CA GLY A 103 6.09 9.63 3.44
C GLY A 103 5.16 10.68 2.81
N MET A 104 3.85 10.56 3.00
CA MET A 104 2.85 11.49 2.46
C MET A 104 2.16 12.35 3.53
N SER A 105 2.44 12.12 4.81
CA SER A 105 1.83 12.87 5.91
C SER A 105 2.48 14.24 6.16
N ASP A 106 1.71 15.17 6.67
CA ASP A 106 2.18 16.37 7.36
C ASP A 106 2.56 16.07 8.82
N ASN A 107 2.99 17.09 9.57
CA ASN A 107 3.38 16.95 10.97
C ASN A 107 2.23 16.53 11.91
N ASN A 108 0.99 16.59 11.43
CA ASN A 108 -0.20 16.19 12.17
C ASN A 108 -0.74 14.81 11.72
N GLY A 109 -0.03 14.11 10.82
CA GLY A 109 -0.45 12.80 10.31
C GLY A 109 -1.55 12.85 9.24
N ASN A 110 -1.89 14.03 8.71
CA ASN A 110 -2.83 14.16 7.59
C ASN A 110 -2.08 14.17 6.27
N LEU A 111 -2.77 13.87 5.16
CA LEU A 111 -2.19 14.06 3.83
C LEU A 111 -1.80 15.53 3.62
N LYS A 112 -0.55 15.77 3.19
CA LYS A 112 -0.06 17.13 2.90
C LYS A 112 -0.98 17.82 1.88
N LYS A 113 -1.22 19.11 2.08
CA LYS A 113 -2.22 19.88 1.30
C LYS A 113 -1.91 19.86 -0.20
N GLU A 114 -0.64 19.95 -0.58
CA GLU A 114 -0.17 19.91 -1.96
C GLU A 114 -0.39 18.55 -2.66
N TYR A 115 -0.58 17.48 -1.89
CA TYR A 115 -0.76 16.12 -2.41
C TYR A 115 -2.22 15.72 -2.60
N ALA A 116 -3.16 16.60 -2.26
CA ALA A 116 -4.58 16.26 -2.16
C ALA A 116 -5.45 17.17 -3.01
N TYR A 117 -6.39 16.57 -3.73
CA TYR A 117 -7.49 17.32 -4.33
C TYR A 117 -8.40 17.93 -3.24
N PRO A 118 -9.28 18.89 -3.61
CA PRO A 118 -10.22 19.50 -2.66
C PRO A 118 -11.10 18.50 -1.91
N ASP A 119 -11.39 17.33 -2.51
CA ASP A 119 -12.13 16.24 -1.86
C ASP A 119 -11.40 15.62 -0.66
N GLY A 120 -10.09 15.87 -0.53
CA GLY A 120 -9.27 15.40 0.57
C GLY A 120 -8.91 13.91 0.53
N LEU A 121 -9.33 13.17 -0.48
CA LEU A 121 -9.11 11.74 -0.61
C LEU A 121 -8.17 11.41 -1.76
N HIS A 122 -8.39 12.03 -2.93
CA HIS A 122 -7.64 11.70 -4.13
C HIS A 122 -6.37 12.53 -4.24
N PHE A 123 -5.33 11.90 -4.79
CA PHE A 123 -4.04 12.56 -4.94
C PHE A 123 -4.01 13.51 -6.13
N THR A 124 -3.37 14.66 -5.93
CA THR A 124 -2.94 15.52 -7.05
C THR A 124 -1.85 14.81 -7.86
N VAL A 125 -1.44 15.43 -8.98
CA VAL A 125 -0.28 14.97 -9.74
C VAL A 125 0.97 14.93 -8.85
N GLU A 126 1.16 15.93 -8.00
CA GLU A 126 2.24 16.01 -7.02
C GLU A 126 2.15 14.89 -5.98
N GLY A 127 0.94 14.57 -5.50
CA GLY A 127 0.71 13.45 -4.60
C GLY A 127 1.08 12.10 -5.23
N TYR A 128 0.68 11.86 -6.47
CA TYR A 128 1.08 10.65 -7.19
C TYR A 128 2.59 10.59 -7.48
N ARG A 129 3.23 11.72 -7.80
CA ARG A 129 4.69 11.80 -7.95
C ARG A 129 5.40 11.45 -6.65
N GLN A 130 4.89 11.95 -5.51
CA GLN A 130 5.46 11.63 -4.21
C GLN A 130 5.25 10.16 -3.86
N MET A 131 4.07 9.59 -4.10
CA MET A 131 3.81 8.16 -3.94
C MET A 131 4.80 7.31 -4.75
N ALA A 132 5.01 7.65 -6.03
CA ALA A 132 5.97 6.96 -6.88
C ALA A 132 7.41 7.07 -6.34
N ASN A 133 7.81 8.25 -5.87
CA ASN A 133 9.13 8.46 -5.28
C ASN A 133 9.35 7.61 -4.02
N ILE A 134 8.37 7.56 -3.11
CA ILE A 134 8.44 6.73 -1.88
C ILE A 134 8.56 5.25 -2.25
N ILE A 135 7.70 4.75 -3.15
CA ILE A 135 7.76 3.35 -3.60
C ILE A 135 9.12 3.01 -4.21
N LEU A 136 9.67 3.93 -5.02
CA LEU A 136 10.97 3.76 -5.61
C LEU A 136 12.07 3.66 -4.55
N GLN A 137 12.13 4.61 -3.62
CA GLN A 137 13.20 4.69 -2.63
C GLN A 137 13.10 3.57 -1.57
N ASP A 138 11.92 3.33 -1.04
CA ASP A 138 11.72 2.44 0.11
C ASP A 138 11.78 0.96 -0.28
N ALA A 139 11.27 0.61 -1.46
CA ALA A 139 11.07 -0.79 -1.85
C ALA A 139 11.81 -1.19 -3.14
N ILE A 140 11.68 -0.43 -4.22
CA ILE A 140 12.12 -0.89 -5.55
C ILE A 140 13.62 -0.73 -5.78
N LYS A 141 14.22 0.36 -5.29
CA LYS A 141 15.63 0.69 -5.57
C LYS A 141 16.58 -0.44 -5.20
N GLN A 142 16.43 -1.01 -4.00
CA GLN A 142 17.27 -2.13 -3.54
C GLN A 142 17.07 -3.39 -4.40
N ILE A 143 15.84 -3.63 -4.88
CA ILE A 143 15.54 -4.76 -5.77
C ILE A 143 16.27 -4.57 -7.12
N ILE A 144 16.25 -3.37 -7.68
CA ILE A 144 16.93 -3.06 -8.95
C ILE A 144 18.45 -3.17 -8.76
N GLU A 145 19.00 -2.55 -7.72
CA GLU A 145 20.44 -2.53 -7.44
C GLU A 145 20.99 -3.94 -7.23
N SER A 146 20.30 -4.77 -6.45
CA SER A 146 20.72 -6.17 -6.23
C SER A 146 20.65 -7.05 -7.47
N LYS A 147 19.78 -6.73 -8.44
CA LYS A 147 19.57 -7.55 -9.64
C LYS A 147 20.38 -7.11 -10.86
N TYR A 148 20.69 -5.81 -10.97
CA TYR A 148 21.25 -5.24 -12.20
C TYR A 148 22.54 -4.43 -12.01
N ILE A 149 22.91 -4.09 -10.77
CA ILE A 149 24.09 -3.25 -10.47
C ILE A 149 25.20 -4.07 -9.79
N GLN A 150 25.06 -5.40 -9.69
CA GLN A 150 26.18 -6.29 -9.40
C GLN A 150 27.13 -6.37 -10.61
N LEU A 151 28.00 -5.36 -10.73
CA LEU A 151 29.24 -5.35 -11.53
C LEU A 151 30.42 -5.19 -10.57
#